data_AF-A0A4U0XWC4-F1
#
_entry.id   AF-A0A4U0XWC4-F1
#
_cell.length_a   1.000
_cell.length_b   1.000
_cell.length_c   1.000
_cell.angle_alpha   90.00
_cell.angle_beta   90.00
_cell.angle_gamma   90.00
#
_symmetry.space_group_name_H-M   'P 1'
#
loop_
_entity.id
_entity.type
_entity.pdbx_description
1 polymer ?
#
loop_
_entity_poly.entity_id
_entity_poly.type
_entity_poly.pdbx_seq_one_letter_code
_entity_poly.pdbx_strand_id
1 'polypeptide(L)'
;MLFSKLVSAAVVSCLAAQSAALAYGGKPNQVIKPYKRAPLQDIVTWDEHSLFVRGKRVLFYSGEFHPFRYESFLSRSSGTPYTCTKLILEAYRLPVPSLWLDVFQKIKALGYDGVSFYTDWALLEGQPGNFTAEG
;
A
#
# COMPACT_ATOMS: atom_id res chain seq x y z
N MET A 1 53.39 11.02 -36.17
CA MET A 1 51.97 11.18 -36.61
C MET A 1 51.13 9.90 -36.44
N LEU A 2 51.67 8.70 -36.69
CA LEU A 2 50.93 7.43 -36.53
C LEU A 2 50.51 7.12 -35.08
N PHE A 3 51.40 7.37 -34.11
CA PHE A 3 51.14 7.10 -32.69
C PHE A 3 49.95 7.89 -32.12
N SER A 4 49.86 9.19 -32.44
CA SER A 4 48.72 10.04 -32.02
C SER A 4 47.38 9.60 -32.63
N LYS A 5 47.38 9.07 -33.86
CA LYS A 5 46.19 8.50 -34.50
C LYS A 5 45.75 7.19 -33.83
N LEU A 6 46.70 6.33 -33.45
CA LEU A 6 46.41 5.08 -32.74
C LEU A 6 45.84 5.33 -31.33
N VAL A 7 46.41 6.28 -30.60
CA VAL A 7 45.89 6.67 -29.28
C VAL A 7 44.48 7.25 -29.39
N SER A 8 44.24 8.14 -30.36
CA SER A 8 42.90 8.72 -30.57
C SER A 8 41.87 7.66 -30.95
N ALA A 9 42.23 6.71 -31.81
CA ALA A 9 41.36 5.60 -32.20
C ALA A 9 41.01 4.69 -31.00
N ALA A 10 41.98 4.41 -30.12
CA ALA A 10 41.76 3.61 -28.91
C ALA A 10 40.86 4.33 -27.89
N VAL A 11 40.99 5.65 -27.77
CA VAL A 11 40.12 6.44 -26.88
C VAL A 11 38.69 6.47 -27.40
N VAL A 12 38.50 6.69 -28.71
CA VAL A 12 37.16 6.69 -29.34
C VAL A 12 36.50 5.32 -29.23
N SER A 13 37.24 4.22 -29.42
CA SER A 13 36.67 2.87 -29.28
C SER A 13 36.29 2.54 -27.83
N CYS A 14 37.11 2.94 -26.85
CA CYS A 14 36.77 2.79 -25.43
C CYS A 14 35.52 3.58 -25.03
N LEU A 15 35.40 4.83 -25.49
CA LEU A 15 34.23 5.68 -25.22
C LEU A 15 32.96 5.12 -25.90
N ALA A 16 33.09 4.57 -27.13
CA ALA A 16 31.98 3.90 -27.82
C ALA A 16 31.54 2.62 -27.07
N ALA A 17 32.48 1.82 -26.56
CA ALA A 17 32.17 0.64 -25.78
C ALA A 17 31.48 0.99 -24.44
N GLN A 18 31.93 2.05 -23.75
CA GLN A 18 31.32 2.51 -22.50
C GLN A 18 29.91 3.05 -22.71
N SER A 19 29.68 3.83 -23.77
CA SER A 19 28.34 4.36 -24.10
C SER A 19 27.36 3.25 -24.48
N ALA A 20 27.80 2.23 -25.20
CA ALA A 20 26.98 1.05 -25.50
C ALA A 20 26.64 0.23 -24.24
N ALA A 21 27.60 0.06 -23.33
CA ALA A 21 27.39 -0.66 -22.07
C ALA A 21 26.40 0.07 -21.13
N LEU A 22 26.51 1.40 -21.03
CA LEU A 22 25.58 2.24 -20.26
C LEU A 22 24.17 2.25 -20.87
N ALA A 23 24.04 2.11 -22.20
CA ALA A 23 22.74 2.01 -22.86
C ALA A 23 22.02 0.67 -22.59
N TYR A 24 22.78 -0.40 -22.29
CA TYR A 24 22.22 -1.71 -21.99
C TYR A 24 21.91 -1.89 -20.50
N GLY A 25 22.72 -1.30 -19.61
CA GLY A 25 22.56 -1.42 -18.16
C GLY A 25 21.66 -0.34 -17.57
N GLY A 26 20.33 -0.49 -17.66
CA GLY A 26 19.46 0.45 -16.93
C GLY A 26 17.96 0.41 -17.19
N LYS A 27 17.46 -0.43 -18.11
CA LYS A 27 16.01 -0.50 -18.34
C LYS A 27 15.35 -1.28 -17.20
N PRO A 28 14.47 -0.67 -16.38
CA PRO A 28 13.82 -1.35 -15.26
C PRO A 28 13.11 -2.65 -15.68
N ASN A 29 12.59 -2.68 -16.90
CA ASN A 29 11.91 -3.84 -17.51
C ASN A 29 12.81 -5.06 -17.77
N GLN A 30 14.14 -4.93 -17.67
CA GLN A 30 15.06 -6.08 -17.78
C GLN A 30 15.51 -6.63 -16.42
N VAL A 31 15.38 -5.86 -15.34
CA VAL A 31 15.65 -6.30 -13.96
C VAL A 31 14.41 -6.99 -13.37
N ILE A 32 13.22 -6.52 -13.77
CA ILE A 32 11.95 -7.10 -13.35
C ILE A 32 11.67 -8.32 -14.22
N LYS A 33 11.91 -9.52 -13.69
CA LYS A 33 11.41 -10.77 -14.30
C LYS A 33 9.88 -10.65 -14.39
N PRO A 34 9.27 -10.72 -15.59
CA PRO A 34 7.82 -10.70 -15.71
C PRO A 34 7.29 -12.01 -15.10
N TYR A 35 6.79 -11.93 -13.88
CA TYR A 35 6.00 -13.02 -13.31
C TYR A 35 4.57 -12.93 -13.87
N LYS A 36 3.93 -14.09 -14.06
CA LYS A 36 2.56 -14.16 -14.57
C LYS A 36 1.61 -13.52 -13.56
N ARG A 37 1.20 -12.27 -13.80
CA ARG A 37 0.13 -11.57 -13.06
C ARG A 37 -1.24 -12.06 -13.49
N ALA A 38 -1.47 -13.37 -13.42
CA ALA A 38 -2.81 -13.91 -13.61
C ALA A 38 -3.55 -13.87 -12.27
N PRO A 39 -4.84 -13.52 -12.25
CA PRO A 39 -5.67 -13.68 -11.07
C PRO A 39 -5.61 -15.14 -10.60
N LEU A 40 -5.43 -15.36 -9.29
CA LEU A 40 -5.51 -16.70 -8.70
C LEU A 40 -6.96 -17.24 -8.67
N GLN A 41 -7.93 -16.35 -8.92
CA GLN A 41 -9.37 -16.59 -8.80
C GLN A 41 -10.13 -15.61 -9.72
N ASP A 42 -11.41 -15.86 -9.96
CA ASP A 42 -12.30 -15.13 -10.86
C ASP A 42 -13.38 -14.28 -10.15
N ILE A 43 -13.38 -14.25 -8.81
CA ILE A 43 -14.34 -13.52 -7.98
C ILE A 43 -14.02 -12.02 -7.95
N VAL A 44 -12.75 -11.66 -7.72
CA VAL A 44 -12.25 -10.28 -7.69
C VAL A 44 -11.17 -10.13 -8.74
N THR A 45 -11.48 -9.44 -9.84
CA THR A 45 -10.55 -9.17 -10.94
C THR A 45 -10.48 -7.68 -11.22
N TRP A 46 -9.65 -7.27 -12.18
CA TRP A 46 -9.47 -5.86 -12.53
C TRP A 46 -9.08 -5.71 -13.99
N ASP A 47 -9.37 -4.54 -14.54
CA ASP A 47 -8.82 -4.08 -15.82
C ASP A 47 -8.26 -2.66 -15.68
N GLU A 48 -8.04 -1.97 -16.80
CA GLU A 48 -7.47 -0.62 -16.82
C GLU A 48 -8.38 0.46 -16.18
N HIS A 49 -9.66 0.14 -15.93
CA HIS A 49 -10.65 1.14 -15.50
C HIS A 49 -11.21 0.88 -14.12
N SER A 50 -11.39 -0.38 -13.73
CA SER A 50 -12.10 -0.69 -12.49
C SER A 50 -11.77 -2.07 -11.94
N LEU A 51 -12.14 -2.27 -10.68
CA LEU A 51 -12.29 -3.60 -10.10
C LEU A 51 -13.59 -4.25 -10.59
N PHE A 52 -13.58 -5.57 -10.65
CA PHE A 52 -14.77 -6.40 -10.84
C PHE A 52 -14.97 -7.25 -9.60
N VAL A 53 -16.21 -7.30 -9.12
CA VAL A 53 -16.63 -8.24 -8.08
C VAL A 53 -17.74 -9.12 -8.66
N ARG A 54 -17.50 -10.42 -8.71
CA ARG A 54 -18.39 -11.42 -9.36
C ARG A 54 -18.76 -11.01 -10.79
N GLY A 55 -17.76 -10.59 -11.57
CA GLY A 55 -17.92 -10.18 -12.97
C GLY A 55 -18.61 -8.83 -13.20
N LYS A 56 -19.04 -8.11 -12.15
CA LYS A 56 -19.64 -6.78 -12.27
C LYS A 56 -18.60 -5.70 -11.98
N ARG A 57 -18.53 -4.67 -12.82
CA ARG A 57 -17.70 -3.48 -12.55
C ARG A 57 -18.22 -2.75 -11.32
N VAL A 58 -17.31 -2.35 -10.45
CA VAL A 58 -17.63 -1.63 -9.22
C VAL A 58 -16.71 -0.41 -9.10
N LEU A 59 -17.30 0.74 -8.79
CA LEU A 59 -16.57 1.88 -8.26
C LEU A 59 -16.29 1.59 -6.78
N PHE A 60 -15.09 1.09 -6.47
CA PHE A 60 -14.74 0.74 -5.10
C PHE A 60 -14.52 2.01 -4.28
N TYR A 61 -15.36 2.21 -3.26
CA TYR A 61 -15.34 3.37 -2.38
C TYR A 61 -15.42 2.93 -0.91
N SER A 62 -14.29 3.04 -0.21
CA SER A 62 -14.05 2.43 1.09
C SER A 62 -13.80 3.44 2.22
N GLY A 63 -14.26 3.11 3.43
CA GLY A 63 -14.01 3.87 4.66
C GLY A 63 -13.00 3.17 5.58
N GLU A 64 -12.22 3.92 6.37
CA GLU A 64 -11.23 3.38 7.30
C GLU A 64 -11.87 3.11 8.68
N PHE A 65 -11.71 1.89 9.22
CA PHE A 65 -12.27 1.42 10.48
C PHE A 65 -11.24 0.63 11.29
N HIS A 66 -11.01 0.99 12.56
CA HIS A 66 -10.00 0.36 13.40
C HIS A 66 -10.66 -0.37 14.59
N PRO A 67 -10.78 -1.72 14.55
CA PRO A 67 -11.48 -2.49 15.58
C PRO A 67 -10.86 -2.39 16.99
N PHE A 68 -9.55 -2.14 17.07
CA PHE A 68 -8.76 -2.26 18.30
C PHE A 68 -8.57 -0.95 19.07
N ARG A 69 -9.08 0.18 18.57
CA ARG A 69 -8.88 1.49 19.24
C ARG A 69 -9.77 1.62 20.47
N TYR A 70 -9.17 1.53 21.65
CA TYR A 70 -9.82 1.69 22.97
C TYR A 70 -10.30 3.13 23.21
N GLU A 71 -11.52 3.30 23.73
CA GLU A 71 -12.20 4.59 23.91
C GLU A 71 -11.89 5.27 25.27
N SER A 72 -10.68 5.16 25.80
CA SER A 72 -10.30 5.84 27.07
C SER A 72 -9.49 7.12 26.88
N PHE A 73 -9.17 7.54 25.66
CA PHE A 73 -8.41 8.77 25.39
C PHE A 73 -9.32 9.98 25.08
N LEU A 74 -10.34 10.20 25.91
CA LEU A 74 -11.14 11.44 25.92
C LEU A 74 -11.07 12.19 27.25
N SER A 75 -9.98 12.02 28.02
CA SER A 75 -9.66 12.94 29.12
C SER A 75 -8.15 13.12 29.28
N ARG A 76 -7.59 14.10 28.55
CA ARG A 76 -6.65 15.06 29.14
C ARG A 76 -6.41 16.23 28.19
N SER A 77 -7.05 17.34 28.53
CA SER A 77 -6.52 18.67 28.32
C SER A 77 -5.10 18.76 28.92
N SER A 78 -4.05 18.65 28.09
CA SER A 78 -2.73 19.18 28.44
C SER A 78 -1.83 19.29 27.20
N GLY A 79 -2.03 20.35 26.41
CA GLY A 79 -0.94 21.26 26.02
C GLY A 79 0.25 20.76 25.19
N THR A 80 0.21 19.63 24.47
CA THR A 80 1.27 19.26 23.53
C THR A 80 0.84 19.42 22.06
N PRO A 81 1.58 20.17 21.22
CA PRO A 81 1.26 20.30 19.82
C PRO A 81 1.83 19.10 19.05
N TYR A 82 1.07 18.01 19.02
CA TYR A 82 1.21 17.04 17.95
C TYR A 82 0.22 17.40 16.86
N THR A 83 0.71 18.14 15.87
CA THR A 83 0.00 18.42 14.63
C THR A 83 -0.25 17.09 13.90
N CYS A 84 -1.42 16.49 14.10
CA CYS A 84 -1.93 15.42 13.24
C CYS A 84 -3.03 16.02 12.36
N THR A 85 -2.61 16.72 11.31
CA THR A 85 -3.50 17.06 10.19
C THR A 85 -3.70 15.77 9.39
N LYS A 86 -4.56 14.86 9.87
CA LYS A 86 -5.05 13.73 9.08
C LYS A 86 -6.54 13.94 8.87
N LEU A 87 -6.87 14.58 7.75
CA LEU A 87 -8.22 14.75 7.23
C LEU A 87 -8.71 13.38 6.69
N ILE A 88 -8.89 12.43 7.62
CA ILE A 88 -9.66 11.22 7.46
C ILE A 88 -10.75 11.38 8.51
N LEU A 89 -12.01 11.45 8.05
CA LEU A 89 -13.21 11.48 8.89
C LEU A 89 -12.95 10.72 10.18
N GLU A 90 -12.96 11.44 11.31
CA GLU A 90 -12.42 10.95 12.57
C GLU A 90 -12.90 9.52 12.86
N ALA A 91 -11.91 8.62 12.78
CA ALA A 91 -12.04 7.19 12.84
C ALA A 91 -12.84 6.75 14.07
N TYR A 92 -13.98 6.10 13.82
CA TYR A 92 -14.75 5.39 14.84
C TYR A 92 -13.81 4.48 15.67
N ARG A 93 -13.88 4.61 17.00
CA ARG A 93 -12.94 4.05 18.01
C ARG A 93 -13.69 3.01 18.86
N LEU A 94 -13.67 1.71 18.55
CA LEU A 94 -14.61 0.78 19.20
C LEU A 94 -14.04 -0.63 19.43
N PRO A 95 -13.50 -0.94 20.63
CA PRO A 95 -13.18 -2.32 21.01
C PRO A 95 -14.44 -3.13 21.33
N VAL A 96 -15.64 -2.54 21.22
CA VAL A 96 -16.93 -3.15 21.58
C VAL A 96 -17.59 -3.73 20.32
N PRO A 97 -17.61 -5.08 20.14
CA PRO A 97 -18.09 -5.68 18.89
C PRO A 97 -19.56 -5.40 18.57
N SER A 98 -20.41 -5.19 19.60
CA SER A 98 -21.83 -4.90 19.41
C SER A 98 -22.10 -3.56 18.71
N LEU A 99 -21.15 -2.62 18.75
CA LEU A 99 -21.28 -1.30 18.13
C LEU A 99 -20.78 -1.24 16.68
N TRP A 100 -20.09 -2.27 16.20
CA TRP A 100 -19.55 -2.27 14.84
C TRP A 100 -20.65 -2.22 13.77
N LEU A 101 -21.78 -2.88 14.03
CA LEU A 101 -22.91 -2.88 13.11
C LEU A 101 -23.49 -1.48 12.88
N ASP A 102 -23.59 -0.66 13.94
CA ASP A 102 -24.07 0.72 13.84
C ASP A 102 -23.14 1.56 12.94
N VAL A 103 -21.83 1.38 13.07
CA VAL A 103 -20.86 2.05 12.19
C VAL A 103 -20.98 1.57 10.74
N PHE A 104 -21.09 0.27 10.51
CA PHE A 104 -21.25 -0.26 9.14
C PHE A 104 -22.55 0.21 8.49
N GLN A 105 -23.63 0.37 9.26
CA GLN A 105 -24.87 0.96 8.77
C GLN A 105 -24.67 2.42 8.35
N LYS A 106 -23.93 3.22 9.12
CA LYS A 106 -23.59 4.62 8.78
C LYS A 106 -22.72 4.71 7.53
N ILE A 107 -21.66 3.90 7.44
CA ILE A 107 -20.79 3.83 6.25
C ILE A 107 -21.62 3.44 5.03
N LYS A 108 -22.48 2.42 5.17
CA LYS A 108 -23.32 1.98 4.07
C LYS A 108 -24.33 3.05 3.64
N ALA A 109 -24.89 3.80 4.58
CA ALA A 109 -25.80 4.91 4.31
C ALA A 109 -25.13 6.07 3.55
N LEU A 110 -23.81 6.25 3.69
CA LEU A 110 -23.02 7.21 2.90
C LEU A 110 -22.77 6.75 1.45
N GLY A 111 -23.24 5.56 1.06
CA GLY A 111 -23.08 5.01 -0.29
C GLY A 111 -21.78 4.23 -0.51
N TYR A 112 -21.01 3.98 0.56
CA TYR A 112 -19.78 3.21 0.49
C TYR A 112 -20.09 1.72 0.26
N ASP A 113 -19.14 1.01 -0.33
CA ASP A 113 -19.26 -0.41 -0.64
C ASP A 113 -18.16 -1.28 0.00
N GLY A 114 -17.13 -0.64 0.57
CA GLY A 114 -16.04 -1.28 1.28
C GLY A 114 -15.72 -0.63 2.62
N VAL A 115 -15.02 -1.41 3.45
CA VAL A 115 -14.33 -0.92 4.64
C VAL A 115 -12.91 -1.46 4.62
N SER A 116 -11.95 -0.61 4.94
CA SER A 116 -10.56 -0.98 5.16
C SER A 116 -10.26 -0.94 6.66
N PHE A 117 -9.62 -1.98 7.18
CA PHE A 117 -9.21 -2.04 8.58
C PHE A 117 -7.75 -2.42 8.71
N TYR A 118 -7.14 -1.96 9.80
CA TYR A 118 -5.84 -2.45 10.23
C TYR A 118 -5.98 -3.53 11.30
N THR A 119 -4.91 -4.30 11.44
CA THR A 119 -4.68 -5.17 12.58
C THR A 119 -3.43 -4.68 13.28
N ASP A 120 -3.50 -4.47 14.59
CA ASP A 120 -2.34 -4.05 15.38
C ASP A 120 -1.65 -5.27 15.98
N TRP A 121 -0.52 -5.64 15.41
CA TRP A 121 0.25 -6.81 15.85
C TRP A 121 0.72 -6.68 17.31
N ALA A 122 1.02 -5.47 17.79
CA ALA A 122 1.48 -5.26 19.15
C ALA A 122 0.42 -5.65 20.20
N LEU A 123 -0.86 -5.59 19.84
CA LEU A 123 -1.97 -6.02 20.70
C LEU A 123 -2.23 -7.54 20.62
N LEU A 124 -1.90 -8.17 19.50
CA LEU A 124 -2.14 -9.60 19.28
C LEU A 124 -0.99 -10.48 19.75
N GLU A 125 0.24 -9.97 19.80
CA GLU A 125 1.43 -10.73 20.19
C GLU A 125 2.32 -9.90 21.11
N GLY A 126 1.78 -9.53 22.27
CA GLY A 126 2.56 -8.80 23.29
C GLY A 126 3.74 -9.60 23.83
N GLN A 127 3.67 -10.94 23.78
CA GLN A 127 4.78 -11.85 24.09
C GLN A 127 5.17 -12.60 22.81
N PRO A 128 6.45 -12.58 22.38
CA PRO A 128 6.89 -13.26 21.18
C PRO A 128 6.54 -14.75 21.20
N GLY A 129 5.92 -15.23 20.13
CA GLY A 129 5.46 -16.60 19.97
C GLY A 129 4.11 -16.92 20.63
N ASN A 130 3.50 -15.97 21.34
CA ASN A 130 2.19 -16.15 21.98
C ASN A 130 1.15 -15.20 21.37
N PHE A 131 0.49 -15.68 20.32
CA PHE A 131 -0.56 -14.96 19.62
C PHE A 131 -1.91 -15.12 20.33
N THR A 132 -2.56 -14.02 20.68
CA THR A 132 -3.92 -13.98 21.24
C THR A 132 -4.77 -12.95 20.51
N ALA A 133 -5.89 -13.40 19.92
CA ALA A 133 -6.89 -12.57 19.25
C ALA A 133 -8.30 -12.81 19.82
N GLU A 134 -8.35 -13.05 21.13
CA GLU A 134 -9.58 -13.27 21.88
C GLU A 134 -10.18 -11.93 22.35
N GLY A 135 -11.47 -11.93 22.68
CA GLY A 135 -12.23 -10.76 23.12
C GLY A 135 -13.43 -11.12 24.00
#